data_AF-A0A939UK49-F1
#
_entry.id   AF-A0A939UK49-F1
#
_cell.length_a   1.000
_cell.length_b   1.000
_cell.length_c   1.000
_cell.angle_alpha   90.00
_cell.angle_beta   90.00
_cell.angle_gamma   90.00
#
_symmetry.space_group_name_H-M   'P 1'
#
loop_
_entity.id
_entity.type
_entity.pdbx_description
1 polymer ?
#
loop_
_entity_poly.entity_id
_entity_poly.type
_entity_poly.pdbx_seq_one_letter_code
_entity_poly.pdbx_strand_id
1 'polypeptide(L)'
;MKIGLFTDLHYTKHPEEGRKFTALAPARVKEAMEAFRKEKVDVAVCLGDIVDKAKTHEEELSCWKELLTIIKEYPFPCYFVPGNHDYEVMIGDEFCQTTGMPKYPFSVDVAGRRLLFLDACYRLNEKRYDEAGMVWTETMLPNDQVEFLKKNLIDSPL
;
A
#
# COMPACT_ATOMS: atom_id res chain seq x y z
N MET A 1 -5.38 2.27 -20.67
CA MET A 1 -5.14 2.44 -19.23
C MET A 1 -3.67 2.79 -19.01
N LYS A 2 -3.39 3.89 -18.32
CA LYS A 2 -2.09 4.27 -17.77
C LYS A 2 -2.15 4.16 -16.25
N ILE A 3 -1.20 3.44 -15.65
CA ILE A 3 -1.09 3.28 -14.19
C ILE A 3 0.17 4.00 -13.72
N GLY A 4 0.04 4.86 -12.73
CA GLY A 4 1.18 5.36 -11.95
C GLY A 4 1.51 4.37 -10.84
N LEU A 5 2.73 3.84 -10.79
CA LEU A 5 3.18 2.88 -9.78
C LEU A 5 4.24 3.51 -8.88
N PHE A 6 4.09 3.32 -7.58
CA PHE A 6 5.07 3.73 -6.57
C PHE A 6 5.02 2.76 -5.38
N THR A 7 6.09 2.71 -4.59
CA THR A 7 6.25 1.71 -3.52
C THR A 7 7.47 2.08 -2.65
N ASP A 8 7.63 1.41 -1.51
CA ASP A 8 8.86 1.39 -0.70
C ASP A 8 9.37 2.79 -0.34
N LEU A 9 8.45 3.68 0.05
CA LEU A 9 8.81 5.02 0.52
C LEU A 9 9.51 4.97 1.89
N HIS A 10 9.12 3.98 2.71
CA HIS A 10 9.68 3.74 4.05
C HIS A 10 9.75 5.00 4.92
N TYR A 11 8.77 5.90 4.79
CA TYR A 11 8.83 7.21 5.42
C TYR A 11 8.89 7.10 6.94
N THR A 12 9.86 7.78 7.54
CA THR A 12 9.93 8.01 8.99
C THR A 12 10.54 9.38 9.24
N LYS A 13 10.09 10.03 10.32
CA LYS A 13 10.63 11.34 10.78
C LYS A 13 11.96 11.20 11.51
N HIS A 14 12.33 9.97 11.90
CA HIS A 14 13.57 9.69 12.64
C HIS A 14 14.41 8.64 11.90
N PRO A 15 14.87 8.93 10.67
CA PRO A 15 15.65 7.96 9.91
C PRO A 15 16.99 7.68 10.58
N GLU A 16 17.37 6.41 10.61
CA GLU A 16 18.73 6.00 10.97
C GLU A 16 19.76 6.49 9.94
N GLU A 17 21.04 6.45 10.30
CA GLU A 17 22.09 7.03 9.46
C GLU A 17 22.15 6.42 8.05
N GLY A 18 21.89 5.12 7.94
CA GLY A 18 21.82 4.39 6.65
C GLY A 18 20.52 4.60 5.87
N ARG A 19 19.48 5.20 6.47
CA ARG A 19 18.15 5.38 5.89
C ARG A 19 17.74 6.85 5.76
N LYS A 20 18.69 7.80 5.83
CA LYS A 20 18.42 9.25 5.73
C LYS A 20 17.51 9.67 4.58
N PHE A 21 17.53 8.94 3.46
CA PHE A 21 16.70 9.24 2.29
C PHE A 21 15.21 8.96 2.47
N THR A 22 14.80 8.20 3.49
CA THR A 22 13.38 7.98 3.77
C THR A 22 12.67 9.26 4.21
N ALA A 23 13.39 10.20 4.85
CA ALA A 23 12.85 11.53 5.15
C ALA A 23 12.51 12.36 3.89
N LEU A 24 12.98 11.95 2.71
CA LEU A 24 12.62 12.60 1.44
C LEU A 24 11.30 12.07 0.84
N ALA A 25 10.67 11.07 1.46
CA ALA A 25 9.45 10.45 0.95
C ALA A 25 8.32 11.46 0.63
N PRO A 26 8.02 12.48 1.46
CA PRO A 26 7.01 13.49 1.11
C PRO A 26 7.32 14.26 -0.18
N ALA A 27 8.59 14.63 -0.38
CA ALA A 27 9.00 15.32 -1.61
C ALA A 27 8.93 14.38 -2.82
N ARG A 28 9.41 13.14 -2.68
CA ARG A 28 9.42 12.14 -3.77
C ARG A 28 8.02 11.72 -4.19
N VAL A 29 7.11 11.50 -3.24
CA VAL A 29 5.72 11.15 -3.58
C VAL A 29 5.05 12.32 -4.30
N LYS A 30 5.29 13.56 -3.88
CA LYS A 30 4.79 14.74 -4.58
C LYS A 30 5.30 14.83 -6.03
N GLU A 31 6.59 14.59 -6.24
CA GLU A 31 7.19 14.55 -7.58
C GLU A 31 6.57 13.43 -8.45
N ALA A 32 6.37 12.24 -7.88
CA ALA A 32 5.71 11.13 -8.55
C ALA A 32 4.26 11.45 -8.92
N MET A 33 3.47 11.98 -8.00
CA MET A 33 2.08 12.38 -8.26
C MET A 33 1.99 13.47 -9.34
N GLU A 34 2.92 14.42 -9.34
CA GLU A 34 3.00 15.46 -10.37
C GLU A 34 3.37 14.90 -11.75
N ALA A 35 4.27 13.92 -11.81
CA ALA A 35 4.58 13.19 -13.03
C ALA A 35 3.34 12.42 -13.53
N PHE A 36 2.64 11.72 -12.65
CA PHE A 36 1.42 10.97 -12.97
C PHE A 36 0.31 11.89 -13.50
N ARG A 37 0.14 13.08 -12.90
CA ARG A 37 -0.79 14.10 -13.36
C ARG A 37 -0.46 14.58 -14.78
N LYS A 38 0.81 14.86 -15.06
CA LYS A 38 1.28 15.28 -16.40
C LYS A 38 1.05 14.20 -17.44
N GLU A 39 1.32 12.94 -17.07
CA GLU A 39 1.10 11.79 -17.92
C GLU A 39 -0.38 11.40 -18.08
N LYS A 40 -1.27 12.02 -17.31
CA LYS A 40 -2.71 11.74 -17.30
C LYS A 40 -2.98 10.26 -17.01
N VAL A 41 -2.43 9.74 -15.91
CA VAL A 41 -2.74 8.38 -15.47
C VAL A 41 -4.23 8.24 -15.17
N ASP A 42 -4.78 7.05 -15.41
CA ASP A 42 -6.16 6.73 -15.06
C ASP A 42 -6.30 6.40 -13.56
N VAL A 43 -5.21 5.90 -12.95
CA VAL A 43 -5.14 5.46 -11.56
C VAL A 43 -3.68 5.44 -11.09
N ALA A 44 -3.48 5.71 -9.80
CA ALA A 44 -2.22 5.45 -9.10
C ALA A 44 -2.36 4.24 -8.16
N VAL A 45 -1.32 3.42 -8.07
CA VAL A 45 -1.26 2.28 -7.17
C VAL A 45 0.04 2.30 -6.39
N CYS A 46 -0.10 2.23 -5.06
CA CYS A 46 0.97 1.99 -4.12
C CYS A 46 1.10 0.49 -3.84
N LEU A 47 2.30 -0.08 -3.99
CA LEU A 47 2.56 -1.51 -3.77
C LEU A 47 3.05 -1.87 -2.35
N GLY A 48 3.05 -0.90 -1.42
CA GLY A 48 3.33 -1.12 0.00
C GLY A 48 4.61 -0.47 0.51
N ASP A 49 4.92 -0.74 1.77
CA ASP A 49 6.10 -0.29 2.52
C ASP A 49 6.24 1.24 2.52
N ILE A 50 5.18 1.91 2.94
CA ILE A 50 5.07 3.37 2.83
C ILE A 50 5.60 4.08 4.07
N VAL A 51 5.39 3.51 5.25
CA VAL A 51 5.86 4.07 6.52
C VAL A 51 6.72 3.04 7.24
N ASP A 52 7.85 3.51 7.76
CA ASP A 52 8.72 2.77 8.66
C ASP A 52 8.34 3.04 10.12
N LYS A 53 8.86 2.19 11.01
CA LYS A 53 8.80 2.42 12.46
C LYS A 53 9.31 3.81 12.84
N ALA A 54 8.64 4.40 13.82
CA ALA A 54 9.04 5.63 14.47
C ALA A 54 9.23 5.41 15.98
N LYS A 55 9.36 6.48 16.77
CA LYS A 55 9.51 6.34 18.22
C LYS A 55 8.20 5.97 18.90
N THR A 56 7.08 6.38 18.30
CA THR A 56 5.74 6.09 18.79
C THR A 56 4.80 5.74 17.64
N HIS A 57 3.76 4.97 17.95
CA HIS A 57 2.69 4.66 17.01
C HIS A 57 1.96 5.92 16.50
N GLU A 58 1.81 6.95 17.36
CA GLU A 58 1.23 8.23 16.94
C GLU A 58 2.09 8.93 15.86
N GLU A 59 3.41 8.86 15.95
CA GLU A 59 4.31 9.38 14.92
C GLU A 59 4.17 8.60 13.61
N GLU A 60 4.08 7.27 13.66
CA GLU A 60 3.87 6.39 12.50
C GLU A 60 2.57 6.76 11.77
N LEU A 61 1.46 6.88 12.50
CA LEU A 61 0.18 7.33 11.95
C LEU A 61 0.25 8.77 11.40
N SER A 62 1.05 9.64 12.02
CA SER A 62 1.25 11.00 11.51
C SER A 62 1.97 11.01 10.15
N CYS A 63 2.92 10.10 9.94
CA CYS A 63 3.65 9.96 8.68
C CYS A 63 2.71 9.50 7.56
N TRP A 64 1.84 8.54 7.85
CA TRP A 64 0.78 8.13 6.93
C TRP A 64 -0.16 9.27 6.55
N LYS A 65 -0.67 9.99 7.55
CA LYS A 65 -1.57 11.14 7.32
C LYS A 65 -0.92 12.21 6.45
N GLU A 66 0.36 12.50 6.68
CA GLU A 66 1.13 13.47 5.88
C GLU A 66 1.22 13.06 4.40
N LEU A 67 1.61 11.80 4.12
CA LEU A 67 1.68 11.29 2.75
C LEU A 67 0.30 11.25 2.08
N LEU A 68 -0.74 10.83 2.80
CA LEU A 68 -2.11 10.79 2.29
C LEU A 68 -2.65 12.20 2.00
N THR A 69 -2.30 13.21 2.80
CA THR A 69 -2.65 14.60 2.51
C THR A 69 -2.06 15.03 1.16
N ILE A 70 -0.78 14.73 0.90
CA ILE A 70 -0.15 15.05 -0.39
C ILE A 70 -0.82 14.31 -1.55
N ILE A 71 -1.02 12.99 -1.41
CA ILE A 71 -1.58 12.16 -2.49
C ILE A 71 -3.01 12.61 -2.84
N LYS A 72 -3.83 12.98 -1.85
CA LYS A 72 -5.23 13.40 -2.03
C LYS A 72 -5.40 14.75 -2.74
N GLU A 73 -4.33 15.54 -2.91
CA GLU A 73 -4.37 16.78 -3.70
C GLU A 73 -4.52 16.50 -5.21
N TYR A 74 -4.28 15.28 -5.66
CA TYR A 74 -4.24 14.93 -7.08
C TYR A 74 -5.56 14.33 -7.58
N PRO A 75 -5.99 14.62 -8.82
CA PRO A 75 -7.36 14.39 -9.28
C PRO A 75 -7.66 12.97 -9.78
N PHE A 76 -6.81 11.99 -9.48
CA PHE A 76 -6.96 10.60 -9.91
C PHE A 76 -7.10 9.67 -8.68
N PRO A 77 -7.82 8.54 -8.80
CA PRO A 77 -7.90 7.58 -7.71
C PRO A 77 -6.53 7.00 -7.38
N CYS A 78 -6.25 6.82 -6.09
CA CYS A 78 -5.05 6.16 -5.61
C CYS A 78 -5.44 4.98 -4.72
N TYR A 79 -4.97 3.78 -5.06
CA TYR A 79 -5.15 2.56 -4.29
C TYR A 79 -3.86 2.14 -3.62
N PHE A 80 -3.97 1.45 -2.49
CA PHE A 80 -2.83 1.01 -1.70
C PHE A 80 -2.91 -0.50 -1.52
N VAL A 81 -1.75 -1.13 -1.33
CA VAL A 81 -1.60 -2.50 -0.85
C VAL A 81 -0.66 -2.41 0.36
N PRO A 82 -0.93 -3.13 1.45
CA PRO A 82 -0.03 -3.15 2.59
C PRO A 82 1.25 -3.92 2.26
N GLY A 83 2.39 -3.34 2.62
CA GLY A 83 3.66 -4.04 2.72
C GLY A 83 3.93 -4.53 4.15
N ASN A 84 5.06 -5.21 4.35
CA ASN A 84 5.40 -5.76 5.65
C ASN A 84 5.72 -4.66 6.68
N HIS A 85 6.36 -3.56 6.25
CA HIS A 85 6.62 -2.42 7.13
C HIS A 85 5.32 -1.74 7.57
N ASP A 86 4.31 -1.72 6.70
CA ASP A 86 3.02 -1.12 7.03
C ASP A 86 2.31 -1.92 8.14
N TYR A 87 2.38 -3.25 8.12
CA TYR A 87 1.83 -4.10 9.19
C TYR A 87 2.72 -4.23 10.43
N GLU A 88 3.96 -3.76 10.36
CA GLU A 88 4.77 -3.59 11.56
C GLU A 88 4.36 -2.37 12.38
N VAL A 89 3.70 -1.38 11.76
CA VAL A 89 3.30 -0.11 12.38
C VAL A 89 1.80 0.08 12.51
N MET A 90 0.98 -0.61 11.72
CA MET A 90 -0.48 -0.56 11.80
C MET A 90 -1.07 -1.94 12.11
N ILE A 91 -1.95 -1.98 13.09
CA ILE A 91 -2.57 -3.20 13.61
C ILE A 91 -4.07 -3.25 13.30
N GLY A 92 -4.62 -4.45 13.18
CA GLY A 92 -6.05 -4.66 12.97
C GLY A 92 -6.56 -3.96 11.71
N ASP A 93 -7.55 -3.07 11.86
CA ASP A 93 -8.17 -2.35 10.74
C ASP A 93 -7.53 -0.97 10.47
N GLU A 94 -6.45 -0.59 11.18
CA GLU A 94 -5.84 0.75 11.09
C GLU A 94 -5.38 1.10 9.67
N PHE A 95 -4.81 0.16 8.92
CA PHE A 95 -4.43 0.38 7.53
C PHE A 95 -5.65 0.81 6.69
N CYS A 96 -6.75 0.05 6.77
CA CYS A 96 -7.97 0.33 6.02
C CYS A 96 -8.62 1.65 6.45
N GLN A 97 -8.67 1.90 7.77
CA GLN A 97 -9.22 3.14 8.34
C GLN A 97 -8.41 4.38 7.94
N THR A 98 -7.08 4.26 7.89
CA THR A 98 -6.18 5.37 7.56
C THR A 98 -6.18 5.67 6.07
N THR A 99 -6.06 4.64 5.23
CA THR A 99 -5.99 4.77 3.77
C THR A 99 -7.35 4.95 3.10
N GLY A 100 -8.42 4.48 3.73
CA GLY A 100 -9.76 4.37 3.14
C GLY A 100 -9.93 3.17 2.20
N MET A 101 -8.98 2.23 2.18
CA MET A 101 -9.09 1.00 1.39
C MET A 101 -10.15 0.04 1.97
N PRO A 102 -10.86 -0.72 1.12
CA PRO A 102 -11.64 -1.86 1.57
C PRO A 102 -10.77 -2.92 2.24
N LYS A 103 -11.39 -3.85 2.98
CA LYS A 103 -10.69 -5.07 3.43
C LYS A 103 -10.25 -5.88 2.20
N TYR A 104 -9.03 -6.42 2.27
CA TYR A 104 -8.48 -7.28 1.22
C TYR A 104 -9.10 -8.68 1.32
N PRO A 105 -9.29 -9.36 0.18
CA PRO A 105 -9.01 -8.91 -1.18
C PRO A 105 -10.15 -8.06 -1.76
N PHE A 106 -9.85 -7.19 -2.74
CA PHE A 106 -10.89 -6.47 -3.48
C PHE A 106 -10.50 -6.21 -4.95
N SER A 107 -11.45 -5.77 -5.76
CA SER A 107 -11.24 -5.43 -7.16
C SER A 107 -11.90 -4.12 -7.55
N VAL A 108 -11.33 -3.44 -8.54
CA VAL A 108 -11.92 -2.25 -9.18
C VAL A 108 -11.74 -2.33 -10.69
N ASP A 109 -12.71 -1.82 -11.43
CA ASP A 109 -12.63 -1.72 -12.89
C ASP A 109 -12.24 -0.28 -13.26
N VAL A 110 -11.09 -0.12 -13.91
CA VAL A 110 -10.53 1.17 -14.33
C VAL A 110 -10.26 1.14 -15.83
N ALA A 111 -10.82 2.10 -16.57
CA ALA A 111 -10.61 2.24 -18.02
C ALA A 111 -10.79 0.92 -18.80
N GLY A 112 -11.79 0.11 -18.43
CA GLY A 112 -12.11 -1.17 -19.07
C GLY A 112 -11.19 -2.33 -18.70
N ARG A 113 -10.36 -2.19 -17.66
CA ARG A 113 -9.48 -3.24 -17.13
C ARG A 113 -9.76 -3.46 -15.65
N ARG A 114 -9.80 -4.72 -15.22
CA ARG A 114 -9.95 -5.09 -13.81
C ARG A 114 -8.60 -5.10 -13.11
N LEU A 115 -8.51 -4.41 -11.99
CA LEU A 115 -7.39 -4.47 -11.07
C LEU A 115 -7.81 -5.27 -9.83
N LEU A 116 -6.97 -6.23 -9.43
CA LEU A 116 -7.17 -7.08 -8.25
C LEU A 116 -6.14 -6.70 -7.20
N PHE A 117 -6.61 -6.37 -6.00
CA PHE A 117 -5.78 -5.97 -4.86
C PHE A 117 -5.79 -7.09 -3.84
N LEU A 118 -4.60 -7.63 -3.59
CA LEU A 118 -4.36 -8.75 -2.71
C LEU A 118 -3.36 -8.34 -1.65
N ASP A 119 -3.48 -8.92 -0.46
CA ASP A 119 -2.57 -8.74 0.67
C ASP A 119 -1.75 -10.02 0.85
N ALA A 120 -0.44 -9.93 0.65
CA ALA A 120 0.50 -11.05 0.74
C ALA A 120 1.32 -11.06 2.04
N CYS A 121 0.95 -10.22 3.02
CA CYS A 121 1.63 -10.10 4.31
C CYS A 121 1.09 -11.11 5.34
N TYR A 122 1.15 -12.38 4.96
CA TYR A 122 0.74 -13.51 5.79
C TYR A 122 1.89 -14.49 5.98
N ARG A 123 1.99 -14.98 7.21
CA ARG A 123 2.81 -16.11 7.62
C ARG A 123 2.38 -17.39 6.92
N LEU A 124 3.24 -18.41 6.91
CA LEU A 124 2.92 -19.76 6.40
C LEU A 124 1.73 -20.45 7.11
N ASN A 125 1.34 -19.96 8.29
CA ASN A 125 0.17 -20.44 9.03
C ASN A 125 -1.12 -19.64 8.72
N GLU A 126 -1.12 -18.86 7.64
CA GLU A 126 -2.23 -18.00 7.20
C GLU A 126 -2.64 -16.90 8.19
N LYS A 127 -1.77 -16.56 9.16
CA LYS A 127 -1.99 -15.39 10.02
C LYS A 127 -1.28 -14.16 9.47
N ARG A 128 -1.97 -13.02 9.51
CA ARG A 128 -1.45 -11.74 9.04
C ARG A 128 -0.31 -11.25 9.94
N TYR A 129 0.63 -10.49 9.36
CA TYR A 129 1.85 -10.08 10.06
C TYR A 129 1.63 -9.27 11.34
N ASP A 130 0.58 -8.44 11.41
CA ASP A 130 0.25 -7.70 12.62
C ASP A 130 -0.24 -8.60 13.78
N GLU A 131 -0.78 -9.78 13.46
CA GLU A 131 -1.24 -10.76 14.46
C GLU A 131 -0.16 -11.76 14.89
N ALA A 132 0.69 -12.16 13.95
CA ALA A 132 1.65 -13.26 14.13
C ALA A 132 3.12 -12.81 14.08
N GLY A 133 3.34 -11.50 14.09
CA GLY A 133 4.64 -10.87 13.85
C GLY A 133 5.06 -10.96 12.38
N MET A 134 5.93 -10.05 11.96
CA MET A 134 6.49 -10.01 10.62
C MET A 134 7.72 -10.94 10.51
N VAL A 135 7.79 -11.82 9.49
CA VAL A 135 9.07 -12.27 8.88
C VAL A 135 8.87 -12.21 7.39
N TRP A 136 9.57 -11.27 6.78
CA TRP A 136 9.39 -10.83 5.40
C TRP A 136 9.67 -11.94 4.37
N THR A 137 10.41 -12.98 4.76
CA THR A 137 10.67 -14.16 3.91
C THR A 137 9.48 -15.11 3.81
N GLU A 138 8.50 -15.01 4.71
CA GLU A 138 7.26 -15.79 4.66
C GLU A 138 6.15 -14.96 4.02
N THR A 139 6.06 -14.96 2.69
CA THR A 139 4.96 -14.29 1.98
C THR A 139 4.00 -15.31 1.38
N MET A 140 2.71 -15.18 1.69
CA MET A 140 1.68 -16.00 1.08
C MET A 140 0.34 -15.28 0.99
N LEU A 141 -0.53 -15.79 0.12
CA LEU A 141 -1.94 -15.43 0.06
C LEU A 141 -2.74 -16.47 0.88
N PRO A 142 -3.58 -16.05 1.84
CA PRO A 142 -4.50 -16.96 2.51
C PRO A 142 -5.53 -17.53 1.53
N ASN A 143 -6.15 -18.65 1.90
CA ASN A 143 -7.01 -19.40 0.97
C ASN A 143 -8.18 -18.59 0.42
N ASP A 144 -8.79 -17.72 1.21
CA ASP A 144 -9.89 -16.85 0.79
C ASP A 144 -9.46 -15.88 -0.33
N GLN A 145 -8.24 -15.33 -0.25
CA GLN A 145 -7.65 -14.50 -1.31
C GLN A 145 -7.31 -15.29 -2.57
N VAL A 146 -6.84 -16.53 -2.42
CA VAL A 146 -6.59 -17.43 -3.55
C VAL A 146 -7.90 -17.76 -4.28
N GLU A 147 -8.97 -18.06 -3.55
CA GLU A 147 -10.28 -18.34 -4.15
C GLU A 147 -10.90 -17.09 -4.79
N PHE A 148 -10.74 -15.91 -4.18
CA PHE A 148 -11.11 -14.64 -4.80
C PHE A 148 -10.38 -14.42 -6.14
N LEU A 149 -9.07 -14.66 -6.18
CA LEU A 149 -8.26 -14.52 -7.39
C LEU A 149 -8.73 -15.48 -8.49
N LYS A 150 -8.90 -16.77 -8.18
CA LYS A 150 -9.38 -17.78 -9.14
C LYS A 150 -10.71 -17.38 -9.75
N LYS A 151 -11.68 -16.97 -8.93
CA LYS A 151 -13.00 -16.53 -9.39
C LYS A 151 -12.89 -15.35 -10.37
N ASN A 152 -12.12 -14.33 -10.00
CA ASN A 152 -11.99 -13.13 -10.83
C ASN A 152 -11.26 -13.37 -12.15
N LEU A 153 -10.32 -14.33 -12.19
CA LEU A 153 -9.64 -14.72 -13.43
C LEU A 153 -10.54 -15.52 -14.37
N ILE A 154 -11.43 -16.36 -13.84
CA ILE A 154 -12.42 -17.11 -14.63
C ILE A 154 -13.46 -16.15 -15.24
N ASP A 155 -13.93 -15.18 -14.44
CA ASP A 155 -14.98 -14.23 -14.83
C ASP A 155 -14.49 -13.12 -15.79
N SER A 156 -13.19 -13.07 -16.10
CA SER A 156 -12.57 -12.05 -16.96
C SER A 156 -12.05 -12.65 -18.26
N PRO A 157 -12.88 -12.80 -19.32
CA PRO A 157 -12.37 -13.22 -20.63
C PRO A 157 -11.38 -12.17 -21.15
N LEU A 158 -10.20 -12.63 -21.60
CA LEU A 158 -9.09 -11.82 -22.13
C LEU A 158 -9.50 -10.87 -23.26
#